data_AF-A0A925BT11-F1
#
_entry.id   AF-A0A925BT11-F1
#
_cell.length_a   1.000
_cell.length_b   1.000
_cell.length_c   1.000
_cell.angle_alpha   90.00
_cell.angle_beta   90.00
_cell.angle_gamma   90.00
#
_symmetry.space_group_name_H-M   'P 1'
#
loop_
_entity.id
_entity.type
_entity.pdbx_description
1 polymer ?
#
loop_
_entity_poly.entity_id
_entity_poly.type
_entity_poly.pdbx_seq_one_letter_code
_entity_poly.pdbx_strand_id
1 'polypeptide(L)'
;RRFQQIAKQHADLETLVTLFRDYKDLQKQLGETREILKDRDPEVREMAQTELEELSVREPELESALKRMLLPRGLLVTPTSRHGQSREQASWSK
;
A
#
# COMPACT_ATOMS: atom_id res chain seq x y z
N ARG A 1 -14.43 15.80 -27.81
CA ARG A 1 -13.71 16.19 -26.57
C ARG A 1 -14.43 15.76 -25.29
N ARG A 2 -15.73 16.04 -25.11
CA ARG A 2 -16.48 15.63 -23.89
C ARG A 2 -16.60 14.10 -23.72
N PHE A 3 -16.82 13.36 -24.80
CA PHE A 3 -16.88 11.90 -24.79
C PHE A 3 -15.57 11.25 -24.30
N GLN A 4 -14.42 11.70 -24.80
CA GLN A 4 -13.09 11.21 -24.37
C GLN A 4 -12.82 11.48 -22.88
N GLN A 5 -13.29 12.62 -22.36
CA GLN A 5 -13.15 12.96 -20.95
C GLN A 5 -14.00 12.07 -20.05
N ILE A 6 -15.25 11.81 -20.44
CA ILE A 6 -16.15 10.89 -19.71
C ILE A 6 -15.59 9.47 -19.74
N ALA A 7 -15.12 8.99 -20.90
CA ALA A 7 -14.51 7.68 -21.03
C ALA A 7 -13.28 7.53 -20.12
N LYS A 8 -12.42 8.57 -20.05
CA LYS A 8 -11.27 8.59 -19.14
C LYS A 8 -11.67 8.55 -17.67
N GLN A 9 -12.67 9.34 -17.27
CA GLN A 9 -13.16 9.33 -15.89
C GLN A 9 -13.76 7.99 -15.49
N HIS A 10 -14.48 7.33 -16.42
CA HIS A 10 -15.02 5.99 -16.20
C HIS A 10 -13.90 4.98 -15.99
N ALA A 11 -12.89 4.98 -16.86
CA ALA A 11 -11.74 4.06 -16.74
C ALA A 11 -10.94 4.30 -15.45
N ASP A 12 -10.71 5.56 -15.08
CA ASP A 12 -10.05 5.92 -13.82
C ASP A 12 -10.84 5.41 -12.60
N LEU A 13 -12.18 5.56 -12.63
CA LEU A 13 -13.07 5.08 -11.56
C LEU A 13 -13.12 3.56 -11.50
N GLU A 14 -13.20 2.88 -12.64
CA GLU A 14 -13.18 1.42 -12.72
C GLU A 14 -11.89 0.87 -12.12
N THR A 15 -10.75 1.48 -12.43
CA THR A 15 -9.45 1.13 -11.84
C THR A 15 -9.46 1.29 -10.32
N LEU A 16 -9.99 2.41 -9.81
CA LEU A 16 -10.10 2.66 -8.37
C LEU A 16 -10.99 1.62 -7.67
N VAL A 17 -12.15 1.30 -8.25
CA VAL A 17 -13.08 0.32 -7.70
C VAL A 17 -12.45 -1.07 -7.65
N THR A 18 -11.74 -1.48 -8.70
CA THR A 18 -11.03 -2.76 -8.74
C THR A 18 -9.96 -2.83 -7.66
N LEU A 19 -9.08 -1.83 -7.57
CA LEU A 19 -8.05 -1.77 -6.52
C LEU A 19 -8.66 -1.82 -5.11
N PHE A 20 -9.82 -1.19 -4.90
CA PHE A 20 -10.48 -1.20 -3.61
C PHE A 20 -11.08 -2.56 -3.27
N ARG A 21 -11.63 -3.28 -4.27
CA ARG A 21 -12.09 -4.66 -4.10
C ARG A 21 -10.94 -5.58 -3.72
N ASP A 22 -9.83 -5.50 -4.46
CA ASP A 22 -8.64 -6.30 -4.19
C ASP A 22 -8.09 -6.07 -2.77
N TYR A 23 -8.06 -4.81 -2.33
CA TYR A 23 -7.67 -4.47 -0.96
C TYR A 23 -8.63 -5.06 0.09
N LYS A 24 -9.96 -4.96 -0.13
CA LYS A 24 -10.94 -5.55 0.78
C LYS A 24 -10.83 -7.07 0.85
N ASP A 25 -10.58 -7.73 -0.28
CA ASP A 25 -10.41 -9.18 -0.32
C ASP A 25 -9.13 -9.60 0.39
N LEU A 26 -8.03 -8.85 0.21
CA LEU A 26 -6.79 -9.05 0.97
C LEU A 26 -7.01 -8.90 2.48
N GLN A 27 -7.76 -7.88 2.92
CA GLN A 27 -8.09 -7.70 4.34
C GLN A 27 -8.89 -8.88 4.90
N LYS A 28 -9.81 -9.43 4.10
CA LYS A 28 -10.58 -10.63 4.47
C LYS A 28 -9.65 -11.84 4.61
N GLN A 29 -8.77 -12.06 3.64
CA GLN A 29 -7.77 -13.14 3.68
C GLN A 29 -6.87 -13.02 4.92
N LEU A 30 -6.33 -11.83 5.20
CA LEU A 30 -5.54 -11.58 6.42
C LEU A 30 -6.31 -11.94 7.70
N GLY A 31 -7.59 -11.59 7.77
CA GLY A 31 -8.45 -11.96 8.90
C GLY A 31 -8.62 -13.47 9.02
N GLU A 32 -8.92 -14.15 7.91
CA GLU A 32 -9.10 -15.60 7.85
C GLU A 32 -7.82 -16.35 8.21
N THR A 33 -6.68 -15.99 7.63
CA THR A 33 -5.36 -16.57 7.93
C THR A 33 -4.96 -16.36 9.41
N ARG A 34 -5.26 -15.20 10.00
CA ARG A 34 -5.04 -14.95 11.44
C ARG A 34 -5.90 -15.83 12.35
N GLU A 35 -7.08 -16.23 11.91
CA GLU A 35 -7.89 -17.21 12.65
C GLU A 35 -7.31 -18.62 12.53
N ILE A 36 -6.81 -19.01 11.35
CA ILE A 36 -6.15 -20.32 11.14
C ILE A 36 -4.90 -20.47 12.00
N LEU A 37 -4.17 -19.38 12.27
CA LEU A 37 -3.01 -19.39 13.20
C LEU A 37 -3.35 -19.84 14.63
N LYS A 38 -4.63 -19.88 15.00
CA LYS A 38 -5.09 -20.38 16.31
C LYS A 38 -5.35 -21.89 16.32
N ASP A 39 -5.14 -22.58 15.21
CA ASP A 39 -5.29 -24.04 15.13
C ASP A 39 -4.32 -24.74 16.11
N ARG A 40 -4.71 -25.93 16.55
CA ARG A 40 -3.91 -26.74 17.48
C ARG A 40 -2.80 -27.48 16.77
N ASP A 41 -2.97 -27.76 15.49
CA ASP A 41 -1.99 -28.44 14.67
C ASP A 41 -0.81 -27.50 14.33
N PRO A 42 0.43 -27.84 14.72
CA PRO A 42 1.61 -27.07 14.36
C PRO A 42 1.84 -26.91 12.85
N GLU A 43 1.56 -27.94 12.04
CA GLU A 43 1.78 -27.89 10.60
C GLU A 43 0.82 -26.90 9.93
N VAL A 44 -0.44 -26.89 10.36
CA VAL A 44 -1.46 -25.93 9.90
C VAL A 44 -1.05 -24.50 10.25
N ARG A 45 -0.50 -24.28 11.44
CA ARG A 45 -0.01 -22.95 11.84
C ARG A 45 1.20 -22.49 11.03
N GLU A 46 2.13 -23.38 10.71
CA GLU A 46 3.30 -23.06 9.90
C GLU A 46 2.90 -22.64 8.47
N MET A 47 1.93 -23.34 7.88
CA MET A 47 1.33 -22.96 6.60
C MET A 47 0.68 -21.57 6.66
N ALA A 48 -0.14 -21.31 7.67
CA ALA A 48 -0.80 -20.02 7.85
C ALA A 48 0.19 -18.88 8.13
N GLN A 49 1.30 -19.16 8.82
CA GLN A 49 2.36 -18.19 9.07
C GLN A 49 3.02 -17.74 7.76
N THR A 50 3.31 -18.69 6.87
CA THR A 50 3.87 -18.41 5.54
C THR A 50 2.91 -17.57 4.70
N GLU A 51 1.63 -17.93 4.67
CA GLU A 51 0.60 -17.16 3.95
C GLU A 51 0.44 -15.75 4.54
N LEU A 52 0.47 -15.61 5.87
CA LEU A 52 0.36 -14.31 6.53
C LEU A 52 1.52 -13.39 6.15
N GLU A 53 2.74 -13.92 6.03
CA GLU A 53 3.92 -13.15 5.60
C GLU A 53 3.76 -12.62 4.17
N GLU A 54 3.29 -13.46 3.24
CA GLU A 54 3.01 -13.05 1.86
C GLU A 54 1.93 -11.97 1.78
N LEU A 55 0.83 -12.13 2.52
CA LEU A 55 -0.28 -11.17 2.55
C LEU A 55 0.15 -9.84 3.18
N SER A 56 0.99 -9.88 4.21
CA SER A 56 1.49 -8.68 4.92
C SER A 56 2.42 -7.83 4.05
N VAL A 57 3.11 -8.43 3.07
CA VAL A 57 3.90 -7.68 2.08
C VAL A 57 3.00 -6.99 1.05
N ARG A 58 1.92 -7.66 0.62
CA ARG A 58 0.98 -7.13 -0.39
C ARG A 58 0.07 -6.02 0.14
N GLU A 59 -0.26 -6.05 1.42
CA GLU A 59 -1.10 -5.04 2.09
C GLU A 59 -0.63 -3.58 1.88
N PRO A 60 0.61 -3.20 2.23
CA PRO A 60 1.09 -1.82 2.06
C PRO A 60 1.23 -1.40 0.60
N GLU A 61 1.46 -2.33 -0.33
CA GLU A 61 1.54 -2.05 -1.76
C GLU A 61 0.18 -1.63 -2.33
N LEU A 62 -0.86 -2.39 -2.00
CA LEU A 62 -2.24 -2.09 -2.40
C LEU A 62 -2.77 -0.82 -1.71
N GLU A 63 -2.48 -0.65 -0.42
CA GLU A 63 -2.86 0.58 0.30
C GLU A 63 -2.21 1.81 -0.34
N SER A 64 -0.92 1.72 -0.71
CA SER A 64 -0.20 2.79 -1.38
C SER A 64 -0.74 3.08 -2.78
N ALA A 65 -1.12 2.04 -3.53
CA ALA A 65 -1.74 2.20 -4.85
C ALA A 65 -3.09 2.91 -4.76
N LEU A 66 -3.93 2.55 -3.79
CA LEU A 66 -5.19 3.22 -3.51
C LEU A 66 -4.99 4.68 -3.13
N LYS A 67 -4.07 4.97 -2.19
CA LYS A 67 -3.76 6.35 -1.79
C LYS A 67 -3.34 7.20 -2.99
N ARG A 68 -2.48 6.69 -3.88
CA ARG A 68 -2.07 7.41 -5.10
C ARG A 68 -3.25 7.72 -6.03
N MET A 69 -4.20 6.79 -6.19
CA MET A 69 -5.39 6.98 -7.01
C MET A 69 -6.37 8.01 -6.44
N LEU A 70 -6.42 8.16 -5.11
CA LEU A 70 -7.29 9.11 -4.41
C LEU A 70 -6.72 10.52 -4.35
N LEU A 71 -5.41 10.68 -4.58
CA LEU A 71 -4.78 11.99 -4.61
C LEU A 71 -5.07 12.70 -5.94
N PRO A 72 -5.31 14.03 -5.92
CA PRO A 72 -5.35 14.82 -7.14
C PRO A 72 -4.05 14.61 -7.92
N ARG A 73 -4.14 14.49 -9.25
CA ARG A 73 -3.01 14.16 -10.16
C ARG A 73 -1.77 15.09 -10.04
N GLY A 74 -1.85 16.19 -9.29
CA GLY A 74 -0.75 17.13 -9.04
C GLY A 74 -0.16 17.12 -7.62
N LEU A 75 -0.62 16.26 -6.70
CA LEU A 75 -0.14 16.22 -5.30
C LEU A 75 0.84 15.07 -5.02
N LEU A 76 1.67 14.71 -6.00
CA LEU A 76 2.79 13.81 -5.76
C LEU A 76 3.91 14.60 -5.05
N VAL A 77 3.80 14.72 -3.73
CA VAL A 77 4.96 15.04 -2.91
C VAL A 77 5.83 13.79 -2.86
N THR A 78 6.91 13.77 -3.64
CA THR A 78 7.93 12.75 -3.47
C THR A 78 8.52 12.92 -2.07
N PRO A 79 8.80 11.83 -1.33
CA PRO A 79 9.61 11.94 -0.14
C PRO A 79 10.98 12.41 -0.63
N THR A 80 11.23 13.72 -0.50
CA THR A 80 12.60 14.22 -0.60
C THR A 80 13.34 13.46 0.48
N SER A 81 14.17 12.51 0.05
CA SER A 81 15.20 11.91 0.87
C SER A 81 15.87 13.06 1.60
N ARG A 82 15.57 13.19 2.89
CA ARG A 82 16.21 14.15 3.78
C ARG A 82 17.63 13.65 3.90
N HIS A 83 18.44 14.03 2.92
CA HIS A 83 19.87 13.90 2.93
C HIS A 83 20.34 14.41 4.29
N GLY A 84 21.11 13.57 4.98
CA GLY A 84 21.89 13.99 6.12
C GLY A 84 22.82 15.12 5.71
N GLN A 85 22.33 16.35 5.82
CA GLN A 85 23.19 17.51 5.96
C GLN A 85 23.52 17.59 7.44
N SER A 86 24.51 16.79 7.83
CA SER A 86 25.32 17.09 9.01
C SER A 86 25.98 18.43 8.74
N ARG A 87 25.42 19.48 9.35
CA ARG A 87 26.03 20.79 9.44
C ARG A 87 27.23 20.70 10.38
N GLU A 88 28.37 20.27 9.88
CA GLU A 88 29.67 20.68 10.43
C GLU A 88 30.16 21.89 9.64
N GLN A 89 29.56 23.04 9.93
CA GLN A 89 30.18 24.34 9.68
C GLN A 89 29.89 25.22 10.90
N ALA A 90 30.66 25.01 11.96
CA ALA A 90 30.73 25.91 13.10
C ALA A 90 32.04 25.68 13.88
N SER A 91 33.17 26.09 13.31
CA SER A 91 34.34 26.50 14.10
C SER A 91 35.35 27.26 13.24
N TRP A 92 34.99 28.48 12.87
CA TRP A 92 35.96 29.54 12.58
C TRP A 92 35.37 30.85 13.11
N SER A 93 35.59 31.13 14.38
CA SER A 93 35.76 32.48 14.92
C SER A 93 36.31 32.41 16.34
N LYS A 94 37.61 32.72 16.40
CA LYS A 94 38.50 32.95 17.56
C LYS A 94 39.19 31.75 18.17
#